data_AF-A0A934YFT7-F1
#
_entry.id   AF-A0A934YFT7-F1
#
_cell.length_a   1.000
_cell.length_b   1.000
_cell.length_c   1.000
_cell.angle_alpha   90.00
_cell.angle_beta   90.00
_cell.angle_gamma   90.00
#
_symmetry.space_group_name_H-M   'P 1'
#
loop_
_entity.id
_entity.type
_entity.pdbx_description
1 polymer ?
#
loop_
_entity_poly.entity_id
_entity_poly.type
_entity_poly.pdbx_seq_one_letter_code
_entity_poly.pdbx_strand_id
1 'polypeptide(L)'
;MNLQKIAMFGLVALTSLGTLSCGKKEEKFESKVKLIRTFVNRKDAQGVPIVTDAEVQYTACPGDIRKVLRGGGEFAKCIAEKKPGEELSISMVHALKRNGRYSARVVNIGGCERKPDPTDSRSYDSFRDCTELKTDGISVGFHCEAGSTEKLVKACPWFAQ
;
A
#
# COMPACT_ATOMS: atom_id res chain seq x y z
N MET A 1 -29.45 -70.30 31.16
CA MET A 1 -30.66 -69.45 31.20
C MET A 1 -30.22 -68.01 31.35
N ASN A 2 -30.51 -67.22 30.32
CA ASN A 2 -30.72 -65.76 30.27
C ASN A 2 -29.92 -64.84 31.21
N LEU A 3 -29.02 -64.05 30.62
CA LEU A 3 -28.67 -62.73 31.14
C LEU A 3 -29.00 -61.66 30.09
N GLN A 4 -29.73 -60.64 30.57
CA GLN A 4 -30.43 -59.62 29.83
C GLN A 4 -29.54 -58.67 29.01
N LYS A 5 -30.14 -58.23 27.90
CA LYS A 5 -29.78 -57.11 27.05
C LYS A 5 -29.65 -55.80 27.85
N ILE A 6 -28.55 -55.07 27.64
CA ILE A 6 -28.52 -53.61 27.80
C ILE A 6 -27.89 -53.03 26.53
N ALA A 7 -28.75 -52.41 25.73
CA ALA A 7 -28.35 -51.53 24.64
C ALA A 7 -27.90 -50.19 25.25
N MET A 8 -26.67 -49.76 24.95
CA MET A 8 -26.20 -48.40 25.22
C MET A 8 -25.99 -47.70 23.88
N PHE A 9 -27.01 -46.96 23.47
CA PHE A 9 -26.89 -45.81 22.58
C PHE A 9 -26.30 -44.65 23.39
N GLY A 10 -25.38 -43.87 22.82
CA GLY A 10 -25.08 -42.55 23.41
C GLY A 10 -23.79 -41.85 22.99
N LEU A 11 -23.92 -41.01 21.96
CA LEU A 11 -23.23 -39.71 21.80
C LEU A 11 -21.69 -39.68 21.74
N VAL A 12 -21.14 -39.83 20.53
CA VAL A 12 -19.82 -39.25 20.21
C VAL A 12 -20.04 -37.75 19.96
N ALA A 13 -19.76 -36.93 20.97
CA ALA A 13 -19.73 -35.48 20.83
C ALA A 13 -18.49 -35.10 19.99
N LEU A 14 -18.71 -34.88 18.69
CA LEU A 14 -17.73 -34.24 17.81
C LEU A 14 -17.60 -32.78 18.26
N THR A 15 -16.66 -32.52 19.16
CA THR A 15 -16.21 -31.16 19.49
C THR A 15 -15.48 -30.60 18.27
N SER A 16 -16.23 -29.92 17.41
CA SER A 16 -15.67 -29.07 16.37
C SER A 16 -14.88 -27.95 17.05
N LEU A 17 -13.56 -28.13 17.17
CA LEU A 17 -12.62 -27.04 17.42
C LEU A 17 -12.76 -26.04 16.26
N GLY A 18 -13.66 -25.08 16.42
CA GLY A 18 -13.69 -23.88 15.59
C GLY A 18 -12.35 -23.18 15.80
N THR A 19 -11.47 -23.26 14.81
CA THR A 19 -10.29 -22.43 14.73
C THR A 19 -10.77 -20.98 14.59
N LEU A 20 -10.84 -20.27 15.71
CA LEU A 20 -10.82 -18.81 15.75
C LEU A 20 -9.50 -18.37 15.14
N SER A 21 -9.45 -18.34 13.81
CA SER A 21 -8.42 -17.60 13.09
C SER A 21 -8.68 -16.12 13.37
N CYS A 22 -8.12 -15.64 14.48
CA CYS A 22 -7.86 -14.21 14.74
C CYS A 22 -6.79 -13.70 13.76
N GLY A 23 -6.96 -13.95 12.46
CA GLY A 23 -6.20 -13.29 11.42
C GLY A 23 -6.88 -11.96 11.15
N LYS A 24 -6.31 -10.84 11.61
CA LYS A 24 -6.73 -9.52 11.14
C LYS A 24 -6.70 -9.54 9.61
N LYS A 25 -7.86 -9.34 8.98
CA LYS A 25 -8.00 -9.32 7.52
C LYS A 25 -7.05 -8.26 6.97
N GLU A 26 -6.13 -8.67 6.12
CA GLU A 26 -5.22 -7.74 5.43
C GLU A 26 -6.07 -6.83 4.54
N GLU A 27 -6.19 -5.57 4.94
CA GLU A 27 -7.02 -4.59 4.26
C GLU A 27 -6.33 -4.14 2.97
N LYS A 28 -7.03 -4.33 1.85
CA LYS A 28 -6.57 -3.98 0.50
C LYS A 28 -7.21 -2.67 0.08
N PHE A 29 -6.40 -1.79 -0.46
CA PHE A 29 -6.83 -0.50 -1.01
C PHE A 29 -6.44 -0.39 -2.47
N GLU A 30 -7.27 0.30 -3.24
CA GLU A 30 -7.00 0.63 -4.62
C GLU A 30 -7.10 2.14 -4.82
N SER A 31 -6.28 2.66 -5.73
CA SER A 31 -6.28 4.07 -6.09
C SER A 31 -5.75 4.26 -7.51
N LYS A 32 -5.62 5.53 -7.92
CA LYS A 32 -5.02 5.94 -9.18
C LYS A 32 -3.84 6.86 -8.91
N VAL A 33 -2.80 6.67 -9.71
CA VAL A 33 -1.59 7.49 -9.68
C VAL A 33 -1.19 7.88 -11.10
N LYS A 34 -0.51 9.01 -11.24
CA LYS A 34 0.20 9.38 -12.45
C LYS A 34 1.67 9.00 -12.31
N LEU A 35 2.24 8.28 -13.27
CA LEU A 35 3.68 8.03 -13.31
C LEU A 35 4.40 9.34 -13.63
N ILE A 36 5.26 9.82 -12.73
CA ILE A 36 6.03 11.04 -12.97
C ILE A 36 7.31 10.70 -13.73
N ARG A 37 8.07 9.71 -13.24
CA ARG A 37 9.32 9.24 -13.86
C ARG A 37 9.78 7.93 -13.24
N THR A 38 10.70 7.26 -13.93
CA THR A 38 11.42 6.08 -13.43
C THR A 38 12.92 6.32 -13.43
N PHE A 39 13.64 5.72 -12.49
CA PHE A 39 15.10 5.82 -12.40
C PHE A 39 15.72 4.45 -12.16
N VAL A 40 16.67 4.07 -13.01
CA VAL A 40 17.46 2.86 -12.82
C VAL A 40 18.50 3.12 -11.75
N ASN A 41 18.37 2.47 -10.60
CA ASN A 41 19.28 2.60 -9.47
C ASN A 41 20.44 1.59 -9.53
N ARG A 42 20.22 0.45 -10.18
CA ARG A 42 21.23 -0.61 -10.30
C ARG A 42 21.02 -1.41 -11.57
N LYS A 43 22.13 -1.74 -12.22
CA LYS A 43 22.21 -2.66 -13.36
C LYS A 43 23.07 -3.88 -12.98
N ASP A 44 22.84 -5.01 -13.64
CA ASP A 44 23.76 -6.15 -13.60
C ASP A 44 24.99 -5.92 -14.49
N ALA A 45 25.86 -6.94 -14.60
CA ALA A 45 27.08 -6.88 -15.40
C ALA A 45 26.81 -6.72 -16.91
N GLN A 46 25.60 -7.06 -17.36
CA GLN A 46 25.13 -6.96 -18.75
C GLN A 46 24.41 -5.63 -19.02
N GLY A 47 24.30 -4.75 -18.02
CA GLY A 47 23.63 -3.46 -18.15
C GLY A 47 22.10 -3.52 -18.00
N VAL A 48 21.54 -4.68 -17.62
CA VAL A 48 20.09 -4.86 -17.43
C VAL A 48 19.67 -4.25 -16.09
N PRO A 49 18.62 -3.42 -16.05
CA PRO A 49 18.08 -2.90 -14.79
C PRO A 49 17.64 -4.00 -13.84
N ILE A 50 18.20 -4.02 -12.63
CA ILE A 50 17.84 -4.96 -11.56
C ILE A 50 17.20 -4.27 -10.35
N VAL A 51 17.30 -2.93 -10.27
CA VAL A 51 16.58 -2.10 -9.31
C VAL A 51 16.16 -0.80 -9.98
N THR A 52 14.87 -0.50 -9.94
CA THR A 52 14.29 0.74 -10.47
C THR A 52 13.40 1.38 -9.41
N ASP A 53 13.46 2.71 -9.34
CA ASP A 53 12.51 3.53 -8.61
C ASP A 53 11.49 4.11 -9.57
N ALA A 54 10.22 4.13 -9.18
CA ALA A 54 9.14 4.82 -9.86
C ALA A 54 8.61 5.94 -8.96
N GLU A 55 8.71 7.18 -9.40
CA GLU A 55 8.06 8.32 -8.75
C GLU A 55 6.66 8.49 -9.33
N VAL A 56 5.67 8.51 -8.46
CA VAL A 56 4.25 8.56 -8.83
C VAL A 56 3.55 9.63 -8.01
N GLN A 57 2.49 10.20 -8.57
CA GLN A 57 1.65 11.18 -7.89
C GLN A 57 0.23 10.63 -7.75
N TYR A 58 -0.35 10.65 -6.55
CA TYR A 58 -1.73 10.22 -6.35
C TYR A 58 -2.68 11.24 -7.00
N THR A 59 -3.54 10.77 -7.91
CA THR A 59 -4.51 11.62 -8.62
C THR A 59 -5.89 11.60 -7.96
N ALA A 60 -6.17 10.60 -7.13
CA ALA A 60 -7.45 10.45 -6.42
C ALA A 60 -7.44 11.04 -4.99
N CYS A 61 -6.31 11.59 -4.52
CA CYS A 61 -6.17 12.14 -3.17
C CYS A 61 -6.03 13.67 -3.20
N PRO A 62 -6.52 14.38 -2.17
CA PRO A 62 -6.31 15.82 -2.05
C PRO A 62 -4.85 16.16 -1.75
N GLY A 63 -4.36 17.27 -2.31
CA GLY A 63 -2.99 17.77 -2.13
C GLY A 63 -2.01 17.27 -3.21
N ASP A 64 -0.76 17.71 -3.16
CA ASP A 64 0.33 17.14 -3.99
C ASP A 64 1.00 16.02 -3.21
N ILE A 65 0.59 14.79 -3.51
CA ILE A 65 1.12 13.58 -2.86
C ILE A 65 1.92 12.79 -3.86
N ARG A 66 3.23 12.69 -3.60
CA ARG A 66 4.13 11.88 -4.41
C ARG A 66 4.70 10.75 -3.59
N LYS A 67 4.94 9.64 -4.26
CA LYS A 67 5.51 8.44 -3.69
C LYS A 67 6.61 7.94 -4.59
N VAL A 68 7.76 7.61 -4.00
CA VAL A 68 8.81 6.87 -4.70
C VAL A 68 8.70 5.40 -4.32
N LEU A 69 8.59 4.54 -5.33
CA LEU A 69 8.44 3.10 -5.21
C LEU A 69 9.68 2.40 -5.74
N ARG A 70 10.40 1.72 -4.86
CA ARG A 70 11.52 0.87 -5.28
C ARG A 70 11.06 -0.55 -5.55
N GLY A 71 11.49 -1.13 -6.66
CA GLY A 71 11.30 -2.55 -6.96
C GLY A 71 12.54 -3.19 -7.58
N GLY A 72 12.59 -4.53 -7.48
CA GLY A 72 13.66 -5.36 -8.03
C GLY A 72 13.48 -5.69 -9.52
N GLY A 73 14.26 -6.63 -10.06
CA GLY A 73 14.37 -6.90 -11.50
C GLY A 73 13.04 -7.07 -12.25
N GLU A 74 12.12 -7.91 -11.76
CA GLU A 74 10.83 -8.12 -12.45
C GLU A 74 9.96 -6.85 -12.48
N PHE A 75 9.94 -6.11 -11.37
CA PHE A 75 9.30 -4.80 -11.33
C PHE A 75 10.00 -3.81 -12.28
N ALA A 76 11.34 -3.80 -12.28
CA ALA A 76 12.14 -2.90 -13.10
C ALA A 76 11.91 -3.12 -14.61
N LYS A 77 11.76 -4.38 -15.04
CA LYS A 77 11.40 -4.72 -16.43
C LYS A 77 9.99 -4.23 -16.76
N CYS A 78 9.01 -4.56 -15.93
CA CYS A 78 7.61 -4.20 -16.19
C CYS A 78 7.39 -2.68 -16.21
N ILE A 79 7.93 -1.95 -15.21
CA ILE A 79 7.67 -0.51 -15.09
C ILE A 79 8.36 0.29 -16.20
N ALA A 80 9.40 -0.25 -16.83
CA ALA A 80 10.08 0.37 -17.96
C ALA A 80 9.20 0.46 -19.22
N GLU A 81 8.13 -0.34 -19.30
CA GLU A 81 7.15 -0.29 -20.39
C GLU A 81 6.13 0.83 -20.21
N LYS A 82 6.03 1.40 -19.00
CA LYS A 82 5.10 2.49 -18.67
C LYS A 82 5.68 3.84 -19.05
N LYS A 83 4.82 4.78 -19.42
CA LYS A 83 5.25 6.11 -19.88
C LYS A 83 5.08 7.17 -18.78
N PRO A 84 6.04 8.09 -18.61
CA PRO A 84 5.82 9.30 -17.84
C PRO A 84 4.54 10.00 -18.30
N GLY A 85 3.71 10.39 -17.33
CA GLY A 85 2.40 10.99 -17.53
C GLY A 85 1.22 10.02 -17.60
N GLU A 86 1.47 8.72 -17.73
CA GLU A 86 0.42 7.69 -17.76
C GLU A 86 -0.31 7.58 -16.41
N GLU A 87 -1.63 7.47 -16.46
CA GLU A 87 -2.44 7.15 -15.26
C GLU A 87 -2.47 5.62 -15.06
N LEU A 88 -2.03 5.19 -13.89
CA LEU A 88 -1.90 3.78 -13.51
C LEU A 88 -2.78 3.50 -12.30
N SER A 89 -3.34 2.29 -12.25
CA SER A 89 -3.91 1.75 -11.01
C SER A 89 -2.78 1.49 -10.02
N ILE A 90 -3.07 1.64 -8.72
CA ILE A 90 -2.16 1.26 -7.65
C ILE A 90 -2.93 0.46 -6.60
N SER A 91 -2.34 -0.65 -6.15
CA SER A 91 -2.93 -1.49 -5.11
C SER A 91 -2.00 -1.55 -3.91
N MET A 92 -2.57 -1.45 -2.72
CA MET A 92 -1.84 -1.37 -1.46
C MET A 92 -2.46 -2.31 -0.43
N VAL A 93 -1.63 -2.75 0.52
CA VAL A 93 -2.05 -3.54 1.66
C VAL A 93 -1.64 -2.86 2.95
N HIS A 94 -2.52 -2.85 3.96
CA HIS A 94 -2.13 -2.43 5.30
C HIS A 94 -1.25 -3.49 5.95
N ALA A 95 -0.03 -3.10 6.30
CA ALA A 95 0.92 -3.97 6.97
C ALA A 95 1.46 -3.34 8.24
N LEU A 96 1.55 -4.14 9.30
CA LEU A 96 2.15 -3.75 10.57
C LEU A 96 3.68 -3.62 10.40
N LYS A 97 4.21 -2.45 10.74
CA LYS A 97 5.66 -2.20 10.86
C LYS A 97 6.17 -2.76 12.19
N ARG A 98 7.49 -2.98 12.27
CA ARG A 98 8.16 -3.48 13.47
C ARG A 98 7.96 -2.60 14.71
N ASN A 99 7.73 -1.30 14.52
CA ASN A 99 7.46 -0.34 15.58
C ASN A 99 6.00 -0.29 16.05
N GLY A 100 5.16 -1.24 15.61
CA GLY A 100 3.75 -1.33 16.01
C GLY A 100 2.80 -0.39 15.26
N ARG A 101 3.29 0.44 14.33
CA ARG A 101 2.45 1.29 13.47
C ARG A 101 2.05 0.57 12.19
N TYR A 102 0.86 0.87 11.66
CA TYR A 102 0.46 0.37 10.34
C TYR A 102 1.04 1.26 9.24
N SER A 103 1.26 0.67 8.07
CA SER A 103 1.61 1.40 6.86
C SER A 103 1.04 0.72 5.62
N ALA A 104 0.63 1.52 4.65
CA ALA A 104 0.24 1.04 3.34
C ALA A 104 1.47 0.62 2.52
N ARG A 105 1.58 -0.66 2.20
CA ARG A 105 2.59 -1.21 1.30
C ARG A 105 1.99 -1.35 -0.08
N VAL A 106 2.58 -0.68 -1.06
CA VAL A 106 2.19 -0.87 -2.47
C VAL A 106 2.61 -2.26 -2.92
N VAL A 107 1.70 -3.02 -3.52
CA VAL A 107 1.95 -4.38 -4.03
C VAL A 107 1.83 -4.47 -5.55
N ASN A 108 1.14 -3.52 -6.17
CA ASN A 108 1.00 -3.44 -7.62
C ASN A 108 0.89 -1.98 -8.07
N ILE A 109 1.45 -1.67 -9.24
CA ILE A 109 1.20 -0.43 -9.96
C ILE A 109 1.12 -0.70 -11.47
N GLY A 110 0.00 -0.34 -12.10
CA GLY A 110 -0.18 -0.46 -13.54
C GLY A 110 -0.02 -1.89 -14.07
N GLY A 111 -0.29 -2.90 -13.24
CA GLY A 111 -0.05 -4.32 -13.54
C GLY A 111 1.34 -4.81 -13.14
N CYS A 112 2.27 -3.94 -12.76
CA CYS A 112 3.60 -4.33 -12.31
C CYS A 112 3.58 -4.72 -10.83
N GLU A 113 3.73 -6.02 -10.57
CA GLU A 113 3.86 -6.53 -9.21
C GLU A 113 5.14 -6.03 -8.56
N ARG A 114 5.00 -5.55 -7.33
CA ARG A 114 6.11 -5.10 -6.50
C ARG A 114 6.17 -5.99 -5.28
N LYS A 115 7.20 -6.84 -5.20
CA LYS A 115 7.53 -7.56 -3.96
C LYS A 115 7.89 -6.52 -2.89
N PRO A 116 7.14 -6.43 -1.77
CA PRO A 116 7.43 -5.45 -0.74
C PRO A 116 8.81 -5.70 -0.15
N ASP A 117 9.65 -4.66 -0.09
CA ASP A 117 10.90 -4.70 0.66
C ASP A 117 10.56 -4.76 2.16
N PRO A 118 11.02 -5.78 2.92
CA PRO A 118 10.72 -5.90 4.34
C PRO A 118 11.26 -4.74 5.19
N THR A 119 12.24 -3.99 4.68
CA THR A 119 12.71 -2.74 5.30
C THR A 119 11.94 -1.52 4.81
N ASP A 120 11.38 -1.59 3.59
CA ASP A 120 10.76 -0.51 2.78
C ASP A 120 11.42 0.88 2.97
N SER A 121 12.72 0.87 3.31
CA SER A 121 13.43 2.01 3.89
C SER A 121 13.73 3.09 2.86
N ARG A 122 13.50 2.78 1.58
CA ARG A 122 13.81 3.63 0.43
C ARG A 122 12.57 4.02 -0.37
N SER A 123 11.40 3.51 0.00
CA SER A 123 10.13 4.03 -0.50
C SER A 123 9.66 5.12 0.46
N TYR A 124 9.42 6.33 -0.03
CA TYR A 124 8.96 7.44 0.79
C TYR A 124 7.81 8.18 0.13
N ASP A 125 7.00 8.81 0.99
CA ASP A 125 5.91 9.69 0.59
C ASP A 125 6.32 11.13 0.88
N SER A 126 6.08 12.03 -0.06
CA SER A 126 6.09 13.47 0.18
C SER A 126 4.67 13.99 0.01
N PHE A 127 4.14 14.56 1.09
CA PHE A 127 2.85 15.24 1.10
C PHE A 127 3.07 16.73 1.32
N ARG A 128 2.38 17.55 0.52
CA ARG A 128 2.16 18.97 0.84
C ARG A 128 0.73 19.35 0.46
N ASP A 129 -0.01 19.91 1.41
CA ASP A 129 -1.28 20.62 1.13
C ASP A 129 -1.06 22.10 1.38
N CYS A 130 -1.22 22.91 0.33
CA CYS A 130 -0.94 24.33 0.36
C CYS A 130 -2.25 25.11 0.23
N THR A 131 -2.55 25.92 1.25
CA THR A 131 -3.69 26.84 1.25
C THR A 131 -3.21 28.25 0.98
N GLU A 132 -3.94 28.99 0.14
CA GLU A 132 -3.67 30.40 -0.14
C GLU A 132 -4.02 31.27 1.07
N LEU A 133 -3.12 32.17 1.44
CA LEU A 133 -3.35 33.18 2.47
C LEU A 133 -3.84 34.46 1.81
N LYS A 134 -4.96 35.01 2.32
CA LYS A 134 -5.56 36.24 1.79
C LYS A 134 -5.65 37.32 2.85
N THR A 135 -5.35 38.56 2.44
CA THR A 135 -5.62 39.79 3.19
C THR A 135 -6.41 40.72 2.29
N ASP A 136 -7.57 41.18 2.74
CA ASP A 136 -8.49 42.03 1.95
C ASP A 136 -8.82 41.45 0.55
N GLY A 137 -8.94 40.13 0.46
CA GLY A 137 -9.21 39.41 -0.79
C GLY A 137 -8.00 39.23 -1.72
N ILE A 138 -6.86 39.83 -1.40
CA ILE A 138 -5.62 39.73 -2.16
C ILE A 138 -4.80 38.55 -1.64
N SER A 139 -4.29 37.73 -2.56
CA SER A 139 -3.35 36.65 -2.23
C SER A 139 -2.03 37.23 -1.75
N VAL A 140 -1.64 36.92 -0.51
CA VAL A 140 -0.40 37.40 0.11
C VAL A 140 0.63 36.29 0.33
N GLY A 141 0.27 35.04 0.02
CA GLY A 141 1.19 33.90 0.11
C GLY A 141 0.48 32.56 0.22
N PHE A 142 1.22 31.54 0.64
CA PHE A 142 0.70 30.18 0.85
C PHE A 142 1.17 29.63 2.19
N HIS A 143 0.28 28.94 2.89
CA HIS A 143 0.61 28.10 4.02
C HIS A 143 0.56 26.64 3.58
N CYS A 144 1.68 25.93 3.69
CA CYS A 144 1.75 24.52 3.31
C CYS A 144 1.94 23.63 4.53
N GLU A 145 1.00 22.72 4.75
CA GLU A 145 1.08 21.68 5.76
C GLU A 145 1.72 20.42 5.20
N ALA A 146 2.51 19.72 6.03
CA ALA A 146 3.13 18.44 5.71
C ALA A 146 2.54 17.33 6.58
N GLY A 147 2.44 16.10 6.05
CA GLY A 147 1.92 14.92 6.76
C GLY A 147 0.45 14.60 6.49
N SER A 148 -0.09 13.61 7.20
CA SER A 148 -1.47 13.16 6.99
C SER A 148 -2.49 14.13 7.63
N THR A 149 -3.17 14.93 6.82
CA THR A 149 -4.28 15.78 7.29
C THR A 149 -5.58 14.98 7.42
N GLU A 150 -6.54 15.47 8.22
CA GLU A 150 -7.86 14.83 8.36
C GLU A 150 -8.57 14.70 6.99
N LYS A 151 -8.47 15.75 6.18
CA LYS A 151 -8.98 15.78 4.81
C LYS A 151 -8.36 14.68 3.93
N LEU A 152 -7.04 14.46 4.05
CA LEU A 152 -6.36 13.39 3.34
C LEU A 152 -6.85 12.03 3.82
N VAL A 153 -6.83 11.76 5.12
CA VAL A 153 -7.19 10.45 5.67
C VAL A 153 -8.65 10.10 5.34
N LYS A 154 -9.55 11.07 5.33
CA LYS A 154 -10.95 10.87 4.95
C LYS A 154 -11.11 10.45 3.48
N ALA A 155 -10.30 11.01 2.57
CA ALA A 155 -10.36 10.68 1.14
C ALA A 155 -9.54 9.43 0.78
N CYS A 156 -8.41 9.24 1.45
CA CYS A 156 -7.41 8.21 1.20
C CYS A 156 -6.99 7.54 2.52
N PRO A 157 -7.81 6.61 3.04
CA PRO A 157 -7.68 6.06 4.39
C PRO A 157 -6.36 5.35 4.68
N TRP A 158 -5.67 4.88 3.65
CA TRP A 158 -4.37 4.22 3.76
C TRP A 158 -3.23 5.16 4.17
N PHE A 159 -3.47 6.47 4.24
CA PHE A 159 -2.56 7.45 4.84
C PHE A 159 -2.76 7.65 6.35
N ALA A 160 -3.73 6.98 6.98
CA ALA A 160 -3.82 6.92 8.43
C ALA A 160 -2.62 6.14 9.01
N GLN A 161 -1.66 6.85 9.62
CA GLN A 161 -0.45 6.28 10.23
C GLN A 161 -0.39 6.50 11.73
#